data_AF-A0A3M8FZ84-F1
#
_entry.id   AF-A0A3M8FZ84-F1
#
_cell.length_a   1.000
_cell.length_b   1.000
_cell.length_c   1.000
_cell.angle_alpha   90.00
_cell.angle_beta   90.00
_cell.angle_gamma   90.00
#
_symmetry.space_group_name_H-M   'P 1'
#
loop_
_entity.id
_entity.type
_entity.pdbx_description
1 polymer ?
#
loop_
_entity_poly.entity_id
_entity_poly.type
_entity_poly.pdbx_seq_one_letter_code
_entity_poly.pdbx_strand_id
1 'polypeptide(L)'
;MMIASGASAQTFSLDDNPSAPLTSAFYPGLFSAEDPFGLFLPSVAAGLIGPSPSLITVSGITYTDGDLLTVVPAFPAEPVLDVMAPLGTYLDAVSQDHEIFHPEVSPGMNIRFSVDRATTGLPGTPLATEFGFSQQPGDIYISEMLFPNPGIFVGTLGAGPFAGLLPTAAPAVPGPHLLEIDESGLNLTAGLGPGAFLPPAVPAPPIGRGSHDNVDAYNVLPDMTMDVDGDGINDRDYFFSINPGDASAFGLSAAAIYSVPKGAGGGIVPAWAPAPFMGLNALGVAPNPDLQGQRDDIDGLVVWDFGDLSPNGDDRAEPNRDYALFSLSETSASLAALRATGLPVDGSTIFFTDFTGAFAVYLFGGQVGVADISFSDTQFNNIDALEICAEVDEPCDPCVLADVNMDGAITAADFTAWIAAFNASLPECDQNCDGACTPADFTAWIANYNACTP
;
A
#
# COMPACT_ATOMS: atom_id res chain seq x y z
N MET A 1 -4.74 10.00 23.06
CA MET A 1 -6.17 9.76 22.84
C MET A 1 -6.19 8.70 21.76
N MET A 2 -6.35 7.42 22.14
CA MET A 2 -6.47 6.36 21.13
C MET A 2 -7.77 6.63 20.40
N ILE A 3 -7.69 6.96 19.11
CA ILE A 3 -8.84 6.91 18.24
C ILE A 3 -9.20 5.43 18.21
N ALA A 4 -10.23 5.05 18.97
CA ALA A 4 -10.86 3.75 18.78
C ALA A 4 -11.62 3.86 17.45
N SER A 5 -10.90 3.78 16.34
CA SER A 5 -11.51 3.47 15.05
C SER A 5 -12.27 2.17 15.28
N GLY A 6 -13.58 2.18 14.97
CA GLY A 6 -14.26 0.91 14.78
C GLY A 6 -13.41 0.13 13.79
N ALA A 7 -13.01 -1.09 14.13
CA ALA A 7 -12.09 -1.88 13.33
C ALA A 7 -12.70 -2.08 11.94
N SER A 8 -12.36 -1.18 11.00
CA SER A 8 -12.49 -1.43 9.58
C SER A 8 -11.65 -2.67 9.33
N ALA A 9 -12.21 -3.62 8.59
CA ALA A 9 -11.41 -4.76 8.19
C ALA A 9 -10.23 -4.27 7.34
N GLN A 10 -9.12 -4.96 7.49
CA GLN A 10 -7.83 -4.60 6.91
C GLN A 10 -7.43 -5.75 6.04
N THR A 11 -7.11 -5.46 4.78
CA THR A 11 -6.56 -6.45 3.86
C THR A 11 -5.06 -6.23 3.77
N PHE A 12 -4.27 -7.29 3.91
CA PHE A 12 -2.82 -7.21 3.87
C PHE A 12 -2.20 -8.48 3.27
N SER A 13 -0.95 -8.41 2.79
CA SER A 13 -0.12 -9.57 2.45
C SER A 13 1.09 -9.65 3.39
N LEU A 14 1.76 -10.81 3.40
CA LEU A 14 2.91 -11.09 4.25
C LEU A 14 4.09 -11.62 3.44
N ASP A 15 5.31 -11.19 3.76
CA ASP A 15 6.50 -11.61 3.01
C ASP A 15 7.04 -12.92 3.56
N ASP A 16 7.19 -13.87 2.65
CA ASP A 16 7.61 -15.22 2.97
C ASP A 16 9.07 -15.52 2.58
N ASN A 17 9.75 -14.58 1.93
CA ASN A 17 11.06 -14.84 1.36
C ASN A 17 12.00 -13.64 1.36
N PRO A 18 12.55 -13.31 2.54
CA PRO A 18 13.63 -12.36 2.59
C PRO A 18 14.89 -13.13 2.10
N SER A 19 15.64 -12.54 1.17
CA SER A 19 16.40 -13.31 0.19
C SER A 19 17.40 -14.30 0.82
N ALA A 20 17.23 -15.58 0.49
CA ALA A 20 18.35 -16.51 0.58
C ALA A 20 19.03 -16.52 -0.79
N PRO A 21 20.33 -16.15 -0.92
CA PRO A 21 21.05 -16.56 -2.12
C PRO A 21 21.01 -18.08 -2.13
N LEU A 22 20.36 -18.67 -3.13
CA LEU A 22 20.51 -20.08 -3.43
C LEU A 22 22.01 -20.30 -3.68
N THR A 23 22.73 -20.73 -2.64
CA THR A 23 24.15 -21.09 -2.66
C THR A 23 24.46 -22.22 -3.67
N SER A 24 23.46 -22.72 -4.39
CA SER A 24 23.69 -23.59 -5.53
C SER A 24 24.27 -22.78 -6.69
N ALA A 25 25.55 -23.03 -6.98
CA ALA A 25 26.30 -22.50 -8.13
C ALA A 25 25.72 -22.87 -9.52
N PHE A 26 24.49 -23.37 -9.58
CA PHE A 26 23.82 -23.85 -10.79
C PHE A 26 22.79 -22.88 -11.38
N TYR A 27 22.39 -21.83 -10.65
CA TYR A 27 21.54 -20.75 -11.15
C TYR A 27 22.08 -19.38 -10.72
N PRO A 28 23.16 -18.89 -11.35
CA PRO A 28 23.59 -17.51 -11.16
C PRO A 28 22.55 -16.60 -11.82
N GLY A 29 21.68 -15.97 -11.04
CA GLY A 29 20.75 -14.94 -11.55
C GLY A 29 19.29 -15.05 -11.15
N LEU A 30 18.92 -15.84 -10.13
CA LEU A 30 17.59 -15.79 -9.51
C LEU A 30 17.76 -15.26 -8.08
N PHE A 31 17.84 -13.94 -7.96
CA PHE A 31 17.72 -13.23 -6.69
C PHE A 31 16.30 -12.67 -6.67
N SER A 32 15.38 -13.32 -5.95
CA SER A 32 14.09 -12.73 -5.61
C SER A 32 14.38 -11.64 -4.57
N ALA A 33 14.54 -10.41 -5.04
CA ALA A 33 14.88 -9.28 -4.22
C ALA A 33 13.57 -8.66 -3.73
N GLU A 34 13.34 -8.74 -2.43
CA GLU A 34 12.67 -7.69 -1.64
C GLU A 34 13.62 -7.32 -0.48
N ASP A 35 14.31 -8.31 0.12
CA ASP A 35 15.50 -8.08 0.95
C ASP A 35 16.80 -8.53 0.25
N PRO A 36 17.38 -7.79 -0.71
CA PRO A 36 18.63 -8.15 -1.38
C PRO A 36 19.84 -8.18 -0.43
N PHE A 37 19.70 -7.70 0.81
CA PHE A 37 20.79 -7.55 1.75
C PHE A 37 20.71 -8.43 2.97
N GLY A 38 19.84 -9.45 2.92
CA GLY A 38 19.63 -10.45 3.95
C GLY A 38 20.74 -10.49 4.99
N LEU A 39 20.61 -9.62 6.01
CA LEU A 39 21.67 -9.11 6.89
C LEU A 39 23.01 -9.83 6.69
N PHE A 40 23.72 -9.50 5.60
CA PHE A 40 25.03 -10.09 5.32
C PHE A 40 26.09 -9.39 6.17
N LEU A 41 25.88 -9.39 7.48
CA LEU A 41 26.96 -9.16 8.43
C LEU A 41 27.90 -10.37 8.31
N PRO A 42 29.16 -10.20 7.85
CA PRO A 42 30.10 -11.31 7.64
C PRO A 42 30.45 -12.09 8.92
N SER A 43 29.89 -11.70 10.07
CA SER A 43 30.00 -12.39 11.36
C SER A 43 28.73 -13.09 11.84
N VAL A 44 27.59 -12.98 11.13
CA VAL A 44 26.32 -13.58 11.55
C VAL A 44 26.00 -14.73 10.59
N ALA A 45 25.86 -15.93 11.16
CA ALA A 45 25.80 -17.17 10.40
C ALA A 45 24.63 -17.17 9.40
N ALA A 46 24.89 -17.65 8.18
CA ALA A 46 24.02 -17.73 7.01
C ALA A 46 22.70 -18.54 7.20
N GLY A 47 21.84 -18.13 8.11
CA GLY A 47 20.61 -18.85 8.44
C GLY A 47 19.52 -18.00 9.08
N LEU A 48 19.49 -16.69 8.81
CA LEU A 48 18.69 -15.70 9.54
C LEU A 48 17.36 -15.30 8.92
N ILE A 49 16.94 -15.89 7.79
CA ILE A 49 15.90 -15.27 6.98
C ILE A 49 15.00 -16.31 6.30
N GLY A 50 13.69 -16.27 6.54
CA GLY A 50 12.71 -17.27 6.08
C GLY A 50 11.30 -16.82 6.41
N PRO A 51 10.28 -17.59 5.98
CA PRO A 51 8.95 -17.08 5.76
C PRO A 51 8.29 -16.56 7.02
N SER A 52 7.48 -15.50 6.85
CA SER A 52 6.51 -15.05 7.83
C SER A 52 5.88 -16.26 8.54
N PRO A 53 6.17 -16.49 9.83
CA PRO A 53 5.73 -17.69 10.55
C PRO A 53 4.21 -17.89 10.50
N SER A 54 3.43 -16.82 10.35
CA SER A 54 1.97 -16.91 10.28
C SER A 54 1.45 -17.49 8.96
N LEU A 55 2.29 -17.64 7.93
CA LEU A 55 1.95 -18.37 6.69
C LEU A 55 1.94 -19.90 6.86
N ILE A 56 2.14 -20.42 8.08
CA ILE A 56 2.09 -21.85 8.36
C ILE A 56 0.64 -22.36 8.32
N THR A 57 0.26 -22.87 7.14
CA THR A 57 -0.90 -23.73 6.84
C THR A 57 -2.08 -23.59 7.82
N VAL A 58 -2.84 -22.51 7.73
CA VAL A 58 -4.08 -22.37 8.51
C VAL A 58 -5.15 -23.24 7.88
N SER A 59 -5.77 -24.12 8.66
CA SER A 59 -6.88 -24.98 8.22
C SER A 59 -6.59 -25.89 7.01
N GLY A 60 -5.32 -26.20 6.72
CA GLY A 60 -4.94 -27.07 5.61
C GLY A 60 -4.75 -26.36 4.27
N ILE A 61 -4.89 -25.04 4.23
CA ILE A 61 -4.55 -24.19 3.07
C ILE A 61 -3.14 -23.65 3.32
N THR A 62 -2.21 -23.90 2.39
CA THR A 62 -0.90 -23.26 2.42
C THR A 62 -1.07 -21.89 1.80
N TYR A 63 -1.01 -20.84 2.62
CA TYR A 63 -0.97 -19.48 2.11
C TYR A 63 0.34 -19.25 1.38
N THR A 64 0.26 -18.46 0.31
CA THR A 64 1.40 -17.93 -0.42
C THR A 64 1.54 -16.45 -0.12
N ASP A 65 2.74 -15.92 -0.33
CA ASP A 65 3.07 -14.50 -0.14
C ASP A 65 2.09 -13.54 -0.86
N GLY A 66 1.63 -13.89 -2.06
CA GLY A 66 0.64 -13.08 -2.77
C GLY A 66 -0.81 -13.26 -2.32
N ASP A 67 -1.09 -14.07 -1.30
CA ASP A 67 -2.44 -14.19 -0.78
C ASP A 67 -2.80 -12.96 0.05
N LEU A 68 -3.92 -12.34 -0.29
CA LEU A 68 -4.47 -11.24 0.48
C LEU A 68 -5.26 -11.81 1.67
N LEU A 69 -4.87 -11.40 2.87
CA LEU A 69 -5.45 -11.82 4.13
C LEU A 69 -6.31 -10.70 4.71
N THR A 70 -7.44 -11.05 5.31
CA THR A 70 -8.29 -10.11 6.05
C THR A 70 -8.40 -10.50 7.52
N VAL A 71 -8.38 -9.51 8.42
CA VAL A 71 -8.68 -9.72 9.84
C VAL A 71 -10.17 -9.63 10.07
N VAL A 72 -10.80 -10.75 10.42
CA VAL A 72 -12.21 -10.75 10.79
C VAL A 72 -12.35 -10.29 12.26
N PRO A 73 -13.17 -9.27 12.57
CA PRO A 73 -13.29 -8.71 13.94
C PRO A 73 -13.75 -9.69 15.04
N ALA A 74 -14.16 -10.91 14.68
CA ALA A 74 -14.64 -11.92 15.61
C ALA A 74 -13.48 -12.68 16.29
N PHE A 75 -12.98 -12.14 17.40
CA PHE A 75 -11.91 -12.74 18.21
C PHE A 75 -12.23 -14.16 18.71
N PRO A 76 -11.26 -15.11 18.74
CA PRO A 76 -9.95 -15.12 18.07
C PRO A 76 -10.08 -15.86 16.74
N ALA A 77 -10.21 -15.13 15.64
CA ALA A 77 -10.12 -15.69 14.31
C ALA A 77 -8.73 -15.40 13.75
N GLU A 78 -8.04 -16.44 13.30
CA GLU A 78 -6.85 -16.31 12.44
C GLU A 78 -7.21 -15.45 11.21
N PRO A 79 -6.22 -14.77 10.59
CA PRO A 79 -6.43 -14.13 9.29
C PRO A 79 -7.05 -15.13 8.30
N VAL A 80 -8.01 -14.65 7.52
CA VAL A 80 -8.71 -15.46 6.51
C VAL A 80 -8.24 -15.01 5.14
N LEU A 81 -8.08 -15.95 4.21
CA LEU A 81 -7.87 -15.63 2.81
C LEU A 81 -9.05 -14.81 2.30
N ASP A 82 -8.77 -13.58 1.90
CA ASP A 82 -9.70 -12.72 1.19
C ASP A 82 -9.72 -13.17 -0.27
N VAL A 83 -8.58 -13.04 -0.96
CA VAL A 83 -8.46 -13.35 -2.39
C VAL A 83 -7.12 -14.01 -2.69
N MET A 84 -7.13 -15.00 -3.58
CA MET A 84 -5.91 -15.63 -4.08
C MET A 84 -5.09 -14.70 -4.96
N ALA A 85 -3.76 -14.79 -4.84
CA ALA A 85 -2.84 -14.09 -5.72
C ALA A 85 -3.20 -14.30 -7.21
N PRO A 86 -3.26 -13.24 -8.04
CA PRO A 86 -3.66 -13.33 -9.45
C PRO A 86 -2.71 -14.18 -10.31
N LEU A 87 -1.56 -14.59 -9.77
CA LEU A 87 -0.56 -15.45 -10.40
C LEU A 87 -0.21 -16.70 -9.59
N GLY A 88 -0.82 -16.90 -8.41
CA GLY A 88 -0.38 -17.91 -7.45
C GLY A 88 1.08 -17.72 -7.02
N THR A 89 1.56 -16.47 -7.03
CA THR A 89 2.93 -16.07 -6.74
C THR A 89 2.95 -14.77 -5.92
N TYR A 90 4.14 -14.25 -5.64
CA TYR A 90 4.43 -13.12 -4.75
C TYR A 90 3.81 -11.79 -5.21
N LEU A 91 3.35 -10.98 -4.26
CA LEU A 91 2.89 -9.60 -4.49
C LEU A 91 3.83 -8.65 -3.74
N ASP A 92 4.46 -7.74 -4.48
CA ASP A 92 5.46 -6.80 -3.95
C ASP A 92 4.79 -5.52 -3.41
N ALA A 93 3.63 -5.15 -3.96
CA ALA A 93 2.75 -4.14 -3.42
C ALA A 93 1.33 -4.34 -3.95
N VAL A 94 0.32 -3.91 -3.18
CA VAL A 94 -1.10 -3.94 -3.58
C VAL A 94 -1.78 -2.64 -3.20
N SER A 95 -2.71 -2.21 -4.03
CA SER A 95 -3.61 -1.08 -3.78
C SER A 95 -4.99 -1.39 -4.31
N GLN A 96 -6.05 -1.19 -3.53
CA GLN A 96 -7.39 -1.04 -4.11
C GLN A 96 -7.51 0.31 -4.81
N ASP A 97 -8.50 0.44 -5.70
CA ASP A 97 -8.77 1.73 -6.31
C ASP A 97 -9.20 2.79 -5.28
N HIS A 98 -8.54 3.94 -5.30
CA HIS A 98 -8.77 5.08 -4.43
C HIS A 98 -9.58 6.21 -5.08
N GLU A 99 -10.30 5.96 -6.18
CA GLU A 99 -11.07 6.95 -6.96
C GLU A 99 -11.91 7.92 -6.10
N ILE A 100 -12.45 7.44 -4.98
CA ILE A 100 -13.30 8.19 -4.04
C ILE A 100 -12.52 9.35 -3.38
N PHE A 101 -11.19 9.25 -3.26
CA PHE A 101 -10.36 10.20 -2.53
C PHE A 101 -9.72 11.28 -3.42
N HIS A 102 -10.52 11.97 -4.23
CA HIS A 102 -10.02 13.04 -5.10
C HIS A 102 -9.77 14.38 -4.35
N PRO A 103 -8.92 15.29 -4.87
CA PRO A 103 -8.57 16.55 -4.20
C PRO A 103 -9.75 17.44 -3.83
N GLU A 104 -10.88 17.30 -4.52
CA GLU A 104 -12.09 18.07 -4.27
C GLU A 104 -12.80 17.61 -2.98
N VAL A 105 -12.55 16.38 -2.50
CA VAL A 105 -13.14 15.85 -1.26
C VAL A 105 -12.16 15.75 -0.09
N SER A 106 -10.85 15.67 -0.33
CA SER A 106 -9.87 15.53 0.75
C SER A 106 -8.73 16.55 0.61
N PRO A 107 -8.71 17.62 1.43
CA PRO A 107 -7.69 18.67 1.33
C PRO A 107 -6.31 18.25 1.85
N GLY A 108 -6.23 17.17 2.65
CA GLY A 108 -4.99 16.59 3.12
C GLY A 108 -5.17 15.16 3.61
N MET A 109 -4.12 14.37 3.53
CA MET A 109 -4.11 12.94 3.85
C MET A 109 -2.98 12.58 4.81
N ASN A 110 -3.23 11.62 5.68
CA ASN A 110 -2.19 10.94 6.42
C ASN A 110 -1.62 9.81 5.53
N ILE A 111 -0.35 9.52 5.70
CA ILE A 111 0.29 8.35 5.09
C ILE A 111 0.30 7.23 6.12
N ARG A 112 -0.20 6.08 5.72
CA ARG A 112 -0.08 4.83 6.45
C ARG A 112 1.02 4.00 5.81
N PHE A 113 1.82 3.32 6.61
CA PHE A 113 2.89 2.52 6.07
C PHE A 113 3.31 1.41 7.03
N SER A 114 3.80 0.31 6.45
CA SER A 114 4.65 -0.65 7.15
C SER A 114 6.10 -0.47 6.71
N VAL A 115 7.02 -1.12 7.42
CA VAL A 115 8.44 -1.01 7.12
C VAL A 115 9.15 -2.34 7.27
N ASP A 116 10.29 -2.39 6.61
CA ASP A 116 11.17 -3.54 6.64
C ASP A 116 11.81 -3.88 7.98
N ARG A 117 12.33 -5.11 8.03
CA ARG A 117 12.99 -5.68 9.22
C ARG A 117 14.22 -4.90 9.70
N ALA A 118 14.84 -4.16 8.79
CA ALA A 118 16.02 -3.36 9.09
C ALA A 118 15.72 -1.86 9.24
N THR A 119 14.50 -1.43 8.93
CA THR A 119 14.10 -0.03 8.94
C THR A 119 14.00 0.49 10.38
N THR A 120 14.54 1.69 10.61
CA THR A 120 14.51 2.34 11.92
C THR A 120 13.79 3.68 11.86
N GLY A 121 13.18 4.08 12.96
CA GLY A 121 12.53 5.38 13.09
C GLY A 121 13.47 6.43 13.65
N LEU A 122 13.10 7.70 13.50
CA LEU A 122 13.82 8.81 14.12
C LEU A 122 13.79 8.69 15.66
N PRO A 123 14.86 9.09 16.37
CA PRO A 123 14.91 8.98 17.82
C PRO A 123 13.70 9.60 18.51
N GLY A 124 13.00 8.80 19.32
CA GLY A 124 11.81 9.23 20.06
C GLY A 124 10.48 9.05 19.33
N THR A 125 10.48 8.50 18.12
CA THR A 125 9.25 8.08 17.43
C THR A 125 8.78 6.68 17.86
N PRO A 126 7.51 6.32 17.60
CA PRO A 126 7.02 4.96 17.81
C PRO A 126 7.83 3.92 17.03
N LEU A 127 8.13 4.16 15.75
CA LEU A 127 8.94 3.21 14.96
C LEU A 127 10.34 2.99 15.55
N ALA A 128 11.00 4.03 16.09
CA ALA A 128 12.27 3.84 16.79
C ALA A 128 12.12 3.01 18.08
N THR A 129 10.96 3.09 18.72
CA THR A 129 10.64 2.33 19.93
C THR A 129 10.40 0.86 19.58
N GLU A 130 9.56 0.58 18.59
CA GLU A 130 9.25 -0.78 18.13
C GLU A 130 10.45 -1.47 17.49
N PHE A 131 11.30 -0.72 16.77
CA PHE A 131 12.60 -1.25 16.33
C PHE A 131 13.48 -1.69 17.51
N GLY A 132 13.48 -0.92 18.61
CA GLY A 132 14.17 -1.28 19.85
C GLY A 132 13.60 -2.53 20.52
N PHE A 133 12.35 -2.89 20.20
CA PHE A 133 11.68 -4.11 20.63
C PHE A 133 11.71 -5.24 19.60
N SER A 134 12.23 -4.99 18.38
CA SER A 134 12.21 -5.96 17.29
C SER A 134 10.79 -6.35 16.85
N GLN A 135 9.82 -5.44 16.96
CA GLN A 135 8.39 -5.68 16.63
C GLN A 135 7.94 -4.97 15.35
N GLN A 136 8.73 -4.00 14.88
CA GLN A 136 8.34 -3.09 13.79
C GLN A 136 7.88 -3.69 12.44
N PRO A 137 8.29 -4.90 12.00
CA PRO A 137 7.99 -5.32 10.63
C PRO A 137 6.51 -5.67 10.40
N GLY A 138 5.81 -6.09 11.45
CA GLY A 138 4.37 -6.41 11.38
C GLY A 138 3.47 -5.24 11.76
N ASP A 139 4.05 -4.08 12.05
CA ASP A 139 3.32 -2.89 12.50
C ASP A 139 2.85 -2.04 11.33
N ILE A 140 1.76 -1.30 11.57
CA ILE A 140 1.31 -0.21 10.72
C ILE A 140 1.44 1.11 11.47
N TYR A 141 2.10 2.05 10.81
CA TYR A 141 2.30 3.40 11.29
C TYR A 141 1.45 4.38 10.49
N ILE A 142 1.03 5.48 11.13
CA ILE A 142 0.30 6.56 10.47
C ILE A 142 0.98 7.90 10.75
N SER A 143 1.18 8.73 9.73
CA SER A 143 1.72 10.08 9.90
C SER A 143 0.76 10.93 10.73
N GLU A 144 1.27 11.75 11.66
CA GLU A 144 0.45 12.76 12.35
C GLU A 144 0.25 14.02 11.49
N MET A 145 1.13 14.23 10.52
CA MET A 145 1.05 15.33 9.58
C MET A 145 0.12 14.96 8.41
N LEU A 146 -0.73 15.91 8.03
CA LEU A 146 -1.48 15.88 6.79
C LEU A 146 -0.60 16.36 5.62
N PHE A 147 -0.58 15.57 4.56
CA PHE A 147 0.09 15.89 3.31
C PHE A 147 -0.92 16.31 2.25
N PRO A 148 -0.58 17.24 1.34
CA PRO A 148 -1.46 17.63 0.25
C PRO A 148 -1.88 16.44 -0.60
N ASN A 149 -3.18 16.35 -0.93
CA ASN A 149 -3.68 15.29 -1.80
C ASN A 149 -2.90 15.25 -3.13
N PRO A 150 -2.34 14.10 -3.55
CA PRO A 150 -1.50 13.97 -4.72
C PRO A 150 -2.22 14.32 -6.03
N GLY A 151 -3.55 14.23 -6.07
CA GLY A 151 -4.33 14.62 -7.24
C GLY A 151 -4.13 16.09 -7.67
N ILE A 152 -3.67 16.98 -6.76
CA ILE A 152 -3.34 18.38 -7.14
C ILE A 152 -2.12 18.48 -8.07
N PHE A 153 -1.33 17.40 -8.22
CA PHE A 153 -0.14 17.34 -9.05
C PHE A 153 -0.38 16.66 -10.41
N VAL A 154 -1.59 16.16 -10.65
CA VAL A 154 -1.95 15.52 -11.93
C VAL A 154 -1.80 16.49 -13.09
N GLY A 155 -1.08 16.08 -14.14
CA GLY A 155 -0.78 16.89 -15.31
C GLY A 155 0.25 17.99 -15.07
N THR A 156 0.91 17.99 -13.90
CA THR A 156 1.98 18.94 -13.59
C THR A 156 3.37 18.39 -13.87
N LEU A 157 3.50 17.08 -14.11
CA LEU A 157 4.78 16.46 -14.41
C LEU A 157 5.29 16.95 -15.78
N GLY A 158 6.53 17.43 -15.78
CA GLY A 158 7.19 17.94 -16.99
C GLY A 158 7.62 16.80 -17.92
N ALA A 159 8.35 17.16 -18.98
CA ALA A 159 8.94 16.16 -19.87
C ALA A 159 10.16 15.49 -19.24
N GLY A 160 10.24 14.17 -19.39
CA GLY A 160 11.39 13.34 -18.98
C GLY A 160 11.02 12.34 -17.89
N PRO A 161 11.88 11.33 -17.65
CA PRO A 161 11.56 10.25 -16.72
C PRO A 161 11.49 10.69 -15.25
N PHE A 162 12.25 11.72 -14.86
CA PHE A 162 12.19 12.30 -13.51
C PHE A 162 11.91 13.80 -13.57
N ALA A 163 10.79 14.22 -12.99
CA ALA A 163 10.29 15.59 -13.02
C ALA A 163 10.82 16.47 -11.87
N GLY A 164 11.53 15.89 -10.89
CA GLY A 164 12.13 16.62 -9.78
C GLY A 164 11.42 16.40 -8.45
N LEU A 165 11.37 17.45 -7.63
CA LEU A 165 10.73 17.45 -6.31
C LEU A 165 9.38 18.16 -6.40
N LEU A 166 8.32 17.54 -5.88
CA LEU A 166 7.05 18.23 -5.68
C LEU A 166 7.16 19.19 -4.49
N PRO A 167 6.27 20.21 -4.39
CA PRO A 167 6.24 21.12 -3.25
C PRO A 167 6.14 20.43 -1.89
N THR A 168 5.54 19.23 -1.83
CA THR A 168 5.43 18.37 -0.64
C THR A 168 6.77 17.83 -0.16
N ALA A 169 7.72 17.62 -1.07
CA ALA A 169 9.07 17.16 -0.77
C ALA A 169 10.02 18.30 -0.37
N ALA A 170 9.51 19.53 -0.17
CA ALA A 170 10.31 20.59 0.41
C ALA A 170 10.84 20.14 1.79
N PRO A 171 12.07 20.50 2.19
CA PRO A 171 12.63 20.12 3.49
C PRO A 171 11.70 20.50 4.64
N ALA A 172 10.91 19.54 5.09
CA ALA A 172 9.99 19.69 6.19
C ALA A 172 10.68 19.23 7.47
N VAL A 173 10.13 19.67 8.61
CA VAL A 173 10.47 19.05 9.88
C VAL A 173 10.08 17.57 9.77
N PRO A 174 10.94 16.63 10.21
CA PRO A 174 10.57 15.24 10.23
C PRO A 174 9.19 15.04 10.85
N GLY A 175 8.32 14.33 10.13
CA GLY A 175 6.95 14.14 10.55
C GLY A 175 6.91 13.18 11.72
N PRO A 176 6.24 13.54 12.83
CA PRO A 176 5.90 12.54 13.82
C PRO A 176 4.86 11.59 13.22
N HIS A 177 4.84 10.38 13.74
CA HIS A 177 3.92 9.32 13.37
C HIS A 177 3.48 8.58 14.62
N LEU A 178 2.36 7.88 14.51
CA LEU A 178 1.78 7.04 15.56
C LEU A 178 1.90 5.58 15.14
N LEU A 179 2.04 4.68 16.12
CA LEU A 179 1.72 3.27 15.92
C LEU A 179 0.20 3.18 15.82
N GLU A 180 -0.32 2.86 14.64
CA GLU A 180 -1.75 2.73 14.39
C GLU A 180 -2.22 1.32 14.76
N ILE A 181 -1.55 0.31 14.20
CA ILE A 181 -1.81 -1.10 14.45
C ILE A 181 -0.49 -1.75 14.84
N ASP A 182 -0.51 -2.36 16.00
CA ASP A 182 0.54 -3.27 16.46
C ASP A 182 0.35 -4.63 15.79
N GLU A 183 1.42 -5.37 15.54
CA GLU A 183 1.36 -6.67 14.85
C GLU A 183 0.40 -7.67 15.53
N SER A 184 0.21 -7.57 16.85
CA SER A 184 -0.77 -8.38 17.58
C SER A 184 -2.22 -8.03 17.24
N GLY A 185 -2.49 -6.81 16.76
CA GLY A 185 -3.77 -6.38 16.22
C GLY A 185 -4.14 -7.09 14.91
N LEU A 186 -3.13 -7.52 14.14
CA LEU A 186 -3.28 -8.31 12.92
C LEU A 186 -3.19 -9.83 13.16
N ASN A 187 -3.06 -10.26 14.42
CA ASN A 187 -2.72 -11.64 14.78
C ASN A 187 -1.43 -12.12 14.08
N LEU A 188 -0.42 -11.25 14.03
CA LEU A 188 0.91 -11.55 13.52
C LEU A 188 1.89 -11.83 14.65
N THR A 189 2.82 -12.75 14.37
CA THR A 189 3.82 -13.25 15.30
C THR A 189 5.06 -12.36 15.29
N ALA A 190 5.51 -11.95 16.48
CA ALA A 190 6.82 -11.32 16.69
C ALA A 190 7.80 -12.24 17.46
N GLY A 191 8.46 -13.11 16.73
CA GLY A 191 9.62 -13.87 17.20
C GLY A 191 9.32 -15.16 17.97
N LEU A 192 8.07 -15.43 18.35
CA LEU A 192 7.69 -16.57 19.22
C LEU A 192 7.18 -17.80 18.45
N GLY A 193 7.02 -17.69 17.14
CA GLY A 193 6.41 -18.72 16.30
C GLY A 193 4.88 -18.66 16.28
N PRO A 194 4.23 -19.47 15.42
CA PRO A 194 2.81 -19.33 15.10
C PRO A 194 1.89 -19.36 16.32
N GLY A 195 0.91 -18.45 16.36
CA GLY A 195 -0.11 -18.38 17.40
C GLY A 195 0.40 -17.83 18.74
N ALA A 196 1.61 -17.26 18.78
CA ALA A 196 2.16 -16.61 19.96
C ALA A 196 2.43 -15.12 19.67
N PHE A 197 1.48 -14.28 20.05
CA PHE A 197 1.50 -12.84 19.84
C PHE A 197 2.13 -12.12 21.03
N LEU A 198 2.93 -11.10 20.76
CA LEU A 198 3.48 -10.21 21.78
C LEU A 198 2.64 -8.94 21.86
N PRO A 199 2.21 -8.52 23.05
CA PRO A 199 1.56 -7.22 23.20
C PRO A 199 2.52 -6.06 22.85
N PRO A 200 1.97 -4.87 22.57
CA PRO A 200 2.77 -3.68 22.38
C PRO A 200 3.73 -3.42 23.54
N ALA A 201 4.92 -2.92 23.21
CA ALA A 201 5.99 -2.59 24.15
C ALA A 201 6.57 -3.78 24.94
N VAL A 202 6.44 -5.00 24.41
CA VAL A 202 7.07 -6.20 24.98
C VAL A 202 8.20 -6.64 24.04
N PRO A 203 9.48 -6.53 24.44
CA PRO A 203 10.58 -6.91 23.57
C PRO A 203 10.44 -8.31 22.99
N ALA A 204 10.45 -8.40 21.66
CA ALA A 204 10.49 -9.64 20.93
C ALA A 204 11.89 -10.28 20.98
N PRO A 205 11.98 -11.60 20.76
CA PRO A 205 13.24 -12.23 20.40
C PRO A 205 13.88 -11.50 19.21
N PRO A 206 15.22 -11.53 19.07
CA PRO A 206 15.87 -10.92 17.90
C PRO A 206 15.25 -11.42 16.59
N ILE A 207 15.08 -10.49 15.64
CA ILE A 207 14.59 -10.82 14.30
C ILE A 207 15.51 -11.87 13.68
N GLY A 208 14.91 -13.00 13.31
CA GLY A 208 15.59 -14.16 12.78
C GLY A 208 14.70 -14.92 11.81
N ARG A 209 15.21 -16.05 11.31
CA ARG A 209 14.61 -16.77 10.20
C ARG A 209 13.19 -17.21 10.50
N GLY A 210 12.22 -16.68 9.76
CA GLY A 210 10.80 -17.01 9.92
C GLY A 210 10.34 -16.86 11.36
N SER A 211 10.88 -15.85 12.06
CA SER A 211 10.48 -15.55 13.42
C SER A 211 9.53 -14.38 13.50
N HIS A 212 9.58 -13.43 12.56
CA HIS A 212 8.68 -12.27 12.52
C HIS A 212 7.96 -12.22 11.18
N ASP A 213 6.66 -11.95 11.25
CA ASP A 213 5.90 -11.57 10.06
C ASP A 213 6.28 -10.13 9.67
N ASN A 214 6.21 -9.83 8.37
CA ASN A 214 6.29 -8.47 7.83
C ASN A 214 5.18 -8.26 6.82
N VAL A 215 4.72 -7.02 6.70
CA VAL A 215 3.57 -6.65 5.86
C VAL A 215 4.07 -5.93 4.61
N ASP A 216 3.88 -6.53 3.43
CA ASP A 216 4.33 -5.96 2.13
C ASP A 216 3.17 -5.41 1.28
N ALA A 217 1.95 -5.66 1.72
CA ALA A 217 0.84 -4.90 1.23
C ALA A 217 -0.13 -4.67 2.36
N TYR A 218 -0.70 -3.47 2.38
CA TYR A 218 -1.65 -3.07 3.37
C TYR A 218 -2.66 -2.17 2.72
N ASN A 219 -3.94 -2.50 2.89
CA ASN A 219 -5.02 -1.77 2.28
C ASN A 219 -6.16 -1.54 3.29
N VAL A 220 -6.62 -0.30 3.38
CA VAL A 220 -7.68 0.12 4.32
C VAL A 220 -8.74 0.91 3.61
N LEU A 221 -9.79 0.22 3.16
CA LEU A 221 -10.98 0.88 2.64
C LEU A 221 -12.17 0.78 3.62
N PRO A 222 -13.21 1.63 3.43
CA PRO A 222 -14.41 1.62 4.26
C PRO A 222 -15.19 0.30 4.21
N ASP A 223 -15.00 -0.48 3.16
CA ASP A 223 -15.65 -1.76 2.94
C ASP A 223 -14.65 -2.90 3.10
N MET A 224 -15.14 -4.00 3.67
CA MET A 224 -14.37 -4.81 4.60
C MET A 224 -13.55 -5.94 3.94
N THR A 225 -13.77 -6.24 2.67
CA THR A 225 -13.08 -7.33 1.95
C THR A 225 -13.00 -7.04 0.46
N MET A 226 -11.98 -7.59 -0.21
CA MET A 226 -11.92 -7.65 -1.68
C MET A 226 -13.01 -8.57 -2.25
N ASP A 227 -13.35 -9.63 -1.52
CA ASP A 227 -14.44 -10.56 -1.80
C ASP A 227 -15.54 -10.39 -0.73
N VAL A 228 -16.55 -9.56 -1.03
CA VAL A 228 -17.63 -9.18 -0.12
C VAL A 228 -18.64 -10.31 0.07
N ASP A 229 -18.85 -11.13 -0.96
CA ASP A 229 -19.85 -12.21 -0.93
C ASP A 229 -19.29 -13.63 -0.68
N GLY A 230 -17.96 -13.77 -0.66
CA GLY A 230 -17.23 -14.99 -0.34
C GLY A 230 -17.22 -16.01 -1.48
N ASP A 231 -17.43 -15.58 -2.72
CA ASP A 231 -17.47 -16.46 -3.89
C ASP A 231 -16.08 -16.73 -4.52
N GLY A 232 -15.04 -16.07 -4.00
CA GLY A 232 -13.66 -16.14 -4.47
C GLY A 232 -13.39 -15.26 -5.68
N ILE A 233 -14.27 -14.31 -6.00
CA ILE A 233 -14.13 -13.30 -7.04
C ILE A 233 -13.99 -11.92 -6.39
N ASN A 234 -13.16 -11.07 -6.97
CA ASN A 234 -13.01 -9.71 -6.48
C ASN A 234 -14.26 -8.90 -6.80
N ASP A 235 -14.81 -8.22 -5.80
CA ASP A 235 -15.86 -7.23 -5.98
C ASP A 235 -15.31 -5.84 -6.31
N ARG A 236 -13.99 -5.67 -6.18
CA ARG A 236 -13.29 -4.40 -6.36
C ARG A 236 -12.15 -4.53 -7.36
N ASP A 237 -11.91 -3.42 -8.03
CA ASP A 237 -10.72 -3.21 -8.84
C ASP A 237 -9.52 -3.07 -7.88
N TYR A 238 -8.46 -3.83 -8.13
CA TYR A 238 -7.20 -3.65 -7.42
C TYR A 238 -6.00 -3.69 -8.34
N PHE A 239 -4.91 -3.13 -7.85
CA PHE A 239 -3.66 -2.93 -8.54
C PHE A 239 -2.52 -3.55 -7.75
N PHE A 240 -1.51 -4.05 -8.45
CA PHE A 240 -0.39 -4.70 -7.79
C PHE A 240 0.90 -4.60 -8.61
N SER A 241 2.04 -4.70 -7.93
CA SER A 241 3.35 -5.01 -8.51
C SER A 241 3.72 -6.46 -8.20
N ILE A 242 4.75 -6.96 -8.89
CA ILE A 242 5.24 -8.33 -8.71
C ILE A 242 6.74 -8.26 -8.45
N ASN A 243 7.25 -9.17 -7.61
CA ASN A 243 8.68 -9.14 -7.30
C ASN A 243 9.55 -9.39 -8.55
N PRO A 244 10.84 -9.01 -8.52
CA PRO A 244 11.77 -9.17 -9.64
C PRO A 244 11.97 -10.62 -10.11
N GLY A 245 11.87 -11.58 -9.19
CA GLY A 245 12.06 -13.00 -9.46
C GLY A 245 10.97 -13.55 -10.38
N ASP A 246 9.72 -13.29 -10.02
CA ASP A 246 8.54 -13.67 -10.78
C ASP A 246 8.41 -12.85 -12.05
N ALA A 247 8.66 -11.54 -11.98
CA ALA A 247 8.73 -10.69 -13.17
C ALA A 247 9.69 -11.30 -14.20
N SER A 248 10.88 -11.69 -13.76
CA SER A 248 11.86 -12.34 -14.63
C SER A 248 11.38 -13.70 -15.14
N ALA A 249 10.75 -14.53 -14.31
CA ALA A 249 10.26 -15.85 -14.68
C ALA A 249 9.15 -15.78 -15.74
N PHE A 250 8.28 -14.77 -15.66
CA PHE A 250 7.15 -14.57 -16.56
C PHE A 250 7.46 -13.65 -17.76
N GLY A 251 8.66 -13.07 -17.83
CA GLY A 251 9.02 -12.11 -18.88
C GLY A 251 8.27 -10.77 -18.75
N LEU A 252 7.93 -10.43 -17.51
CA LEU A 252 7.23 -9.25 -17.06
C LEU A 252 8.22 -8.23 -16.45
N SER A 253 7.70 -7.13 -15.89
CA SER A 253 8.48 -6.06 -15.26
C SER A 253 7.99 -5.85 -13.84
N ALA A 254 8.88 -5.86 -12.85
CA ALA A 254 8.53 -5.57 -11.46
C ALA A 254 8.11 -4.10 -11.27
N ALA A 255 8.78 -3.18 -11.97
CA ALA A 255 8.35 -1.78 -12.09
C ALA A 255 7.05 -1.50 -12.88
N ALA A 256 6.26 -2.52 -13.23
CA ALA A 256 4.97 -2.31 -13.88
C ALA A 256 3.85 -2.53 -12.88
N ILE A 257 2.77 -1.76 -13.02
CA ILE A 257 1.54 -1.98 -12.28
C ILE A 257 0.62 -2.84 -13.13
N TYR A 258 0.11 -3.90 -12.51
CA TYR A 258 -0.91 -4.80 -13.02
C TYR A 258 -2.22 -4.47 -12.32
N SER A 259 -3.34 -4.79 -12.94
CA SER A 259 -4.66 -4.64 -12.31
C SER A 259 -5.38 -5.98 -12.26
N VAL A 260 -6.41 -6.10 -11.43
CA VAL A 260 -7.38 -7.18 -11.49
C VAL A 260 -8.75 -6.53 -11.44
N PRO A 261 -9.49 -6.55 -12.56
CA PRO A 261 -10.81 -5.96 -12.60
C PRO A 261 -11.79 -6.67 -11.66
N LYS A 262 -12.76 -5.92 -11.12
CA LYS A 262 -13.92 -6.48 -10.42
C LYS A 262 -14.63 -7.52 -11.29
N GLY A 263 -15.01 -8.64 -10.69
CA GLY A 263 -15.62 -9.78 -11.37
C GLY A 263 -14.65 -10.70 -12.10
N ALA A 264 -13.34 -10.40 -12.11
CA ALA A 264 -12.35 -11.26 -12.77
C ALA A 264 -11.95 -12.44 -11.87
N GLY A 265 -12.11 -13.67 -12.37
CA GLY A 265 -11.46 -14.84 -11.79
C GLY A 265 -9.99 -14.81 -12.18
N GLY A 266 -9.08 -14.66 -11.20
CA GLY A 266 -7.67 -14.31 -11.38
C GLY A 266 -6.94 -14.90 -12.59
N GLY A 267 -6.02 -14.12 -13.17
CA GLY A 267 -5.18 -14.52 -14.28
C GLY A 267 -4.28 -13.39 -14.78
N ILE A 268 -3.26 -13.74 -15.57
CA ILE A 268 -2.33 -12.76 -16.15
C ILE A 268 -3.09 -11.82 -17.08
N VAL A 269 -3.30 -10.58 -16.63
CA VAL A 269 -3.67 -9.47 -17.49
C VAL A 269 -2.43 -8.69 -17.93
N PRO A 270 -2.48 -8.03 -19.10
CA PRO A 270 -1.45 -7.08 -19.49
C PRO A 270 -1.23 -6.03 -18.40
N ALA A 271 0.01 -5.56 -18.24
CA ALA A 271 0.32 -4.50 -17.27
C ALA A 271 -0.57 -3.26 -17.49
N TRP A 272 -1.41 -2.89 -16.53
CA TRP A 272 -2.25 -1.70 -16.61
C TRP A 272 -1.40 -0.42 -16.81
N ALA A 273 -0.30 -0.28 -16.06
CA ALA A 273 0.72 0.74 -16.28
C ALA A 273 2.11 0.10 -16.47
N PRO A 274 2.59 -0.07 -17.71
CA PRO A 274 3.97 -0.51 -17.96
C PRO A 274 4.99 0.47 -17.37
N ALA A 275 6.15 -0.02 -16.89
CA ALA A 275 7.19 0.83 -16.27
C ALA A 275 7.51 2.16 -17.01
N PRO A 276 7.58 2.21 -18.37
CA PRO A 276 7.79 3.48 -19.07
C PRO A 276 6.69 4.53 -18.88
N PHE A 277 5.46 4.16 -18.51
CA PHE A 277 4.38 5.09 -18.18
C PHE A 277 4.67 5.83 -16.87
N MET A 278 5.43 5.22 -15.98
CA MET A 278 5.83 5.84 -14.71
C MET A 278 7.17 6.59 -14.83
N GLY A 279 7.85 6.52 -15.98
CA GLY A 279 9.23 7.03 -16.12
C GLY A 279 10.30 6.10 -15.57
N LEU A 280 9.92 4.91 -15.11
CA LEU A 280 10.82 3.87 -14.61
C LEU A 280 11.52 3.13 -15.76
N ASN A 281 12.64 2.48 -15.46
CA ASN A 281 13.56 1.83 -16.40
C ASN A 281 14.14 2.74 -17.51
N ALA A 282 13.89 4.06 -17.44
CA ALA A 282 14.28 5.02 -18.47
C ALA A 282 15.52 5.87 -18.09
N LEU A 283 15.94 5.87 -16.82
CA LEU A 283 17.07 6.67 -16.31
C LEU A 283 18.47 6.11 -16.66
N GLY A 284 18.56 5.24 -17.67
CA GLY A 284 19.80 5.01 -18.41
C GLY A 284 20.70 3.88 -17.92
N VAL A 285 20.22 3.02 -17.01
CA VAL A 285 20.83 1.69 -16.87
C VAL A 285 20.18 0.82 -17.94
N ALA A 286 20.90 0.52 -19.02
CA ALA A 286 20.39 -0.42 -20.01
C ALA A 286 20.07 -1.72 -19.25
N PRO A 287 18.82 -2.23 -19.30
CA PRO A 287 18.44 -3.39 -18.52
C PRO A 287 19.39 -4.52 -18.89
N ASN A 288 20.27 -4.89 -17.96
CA ASN A 288 21.09 -6.06 -18.16
C ASN A 288 20.19 -7.26 -17.86
N PRO A 289 19.84 -8.09 -18.87
CA PRO A 289 18.99 -9.24 -18.64
C PRO A 289 19.58 -10.24 -17.63
N ASP A 290 20.89 -10.16 -17.36
CA ASP A 290 21.59 -11.03 -16.42
C ASP A 290 21.73 -10.44 -15.00
N LEU A 291 21.32 -9.18 -14.77
CA LEU A 291 21.40 -8.53 -13.44
C LEU A 291 20.02 -8.02 -13.04
N GLN A 292 19.28 -8.86 -12.31
CA GLN A 292 17.96 -8.51 -11.76
C GLN A 292 18.02 -7.23 -10.90
N GLY A 293 19.10 -6.98 -10.17
CA GLY A 293 19.33 -5.73 -9.41
C GLY A 293 19.67 -4.48 -10.24
N GLN A 294 19.28 -4.43 -11.51
CA GLN A 294 19.36 -3.23 -12.37
C GLN A 294 18.00 -2.82 -12.93
N ARG A 295 16.91 -3.43 -12.45
CA ARG A 295 15.54 -3.02 -12.76
C ARG A 295 14.97 -2.22 -11.60
N ASP A 296 13.99 -1.41 -11.91
CA ASP A 296 13.14 -0.81 -10.90
C ASP A 296 12.13 -1.85 -10.39
N ASP A 297 11.70 -1.64 -9.14
CA ASP A 297 10.91 -2.53 -8.29
C ASP A 297 9.98 -1.68 -7.42
N ILE A 298 8.74 -2.10 -7.16
CA ILE A 298 7.73 -1.24 -6.49
C ILE A 298 7.26 -1.92 -5.21
N ASP A 299 7.81 -1.46 -4.08
CA ASP A 299 7.61 -2.05 -2.75
C ASP A 299 6.47 -1.39 -1.97
N GLY A 300 5.76 -0.45 -2.57
CA GLY A 300 4.66 0.23 -1.93
C GLY A 300 3.87 0.97 -2.98
N LEU A 301 2.55 0.90 -2.90
CA LEU A 301 1.69 1.33 -3.99
C LEU A 301 0.36 1.85 -3.47
N VAL A 302 -0.06 3.02 -3.97
CA VAL A 302 -1.42 3.54 -3.85
C VAL A 302 -1.86 4.06 -5.21
N VAL A 303 -2.97 3.57 -5.76
CA VAL A 303 -3.45 3.90 -7.10
C VAL A 303 -4.81 4.59 -7.05
N TRP A 304 -4.95 5.63 -7.88
CA TRP A 304 -6.21 6.25 -8.23
C TRP A 304 -6.45 6.06 -9.72
N ASP A 305 -7.38 5.17 -10.06
CA ASP A 305 -7.93 5.04 -11.40
C ASP A 305 -9.26 5.79 -11.42
N PHE A 306 -9.54 6.60 -12.44
CA PHE A 306 -10.85 7.25 -12.55
C PHE A 306 -11.73 6.58 -13.60
N GLY A 307 -11.21 5.57 -14.31
CA GLY A 307 -11.90 4.80 -15.32
C GLY A 307 -12.45 3.49 -14.79
N ASP A 308 -13.46 2.96 -15.47
CA ASP A 308 -13.86 1.57 -15.24
C ASP A 308 -12.81 0.62 -15.86
N LEU A 309 -12.30 -0.32 -15.06
CA LEU A 309 -11.54 -1.44 -15.61
C LEU A 309 -12.47 -2.43 -16.33
N SER A 310 -12.20 -2.64 -17.60
CA SER A 310 -12.83 -3.66 -18.42
C SER A 310 -12.42 -5.03 -17.91
N PRO A 311 -13.37 -5.95 -17.74
CA PRO A 311 -13.07 -7.35 -17.40
C PRO A 311 -12.16 -8.06 -18.42
N ASN A 312 -11.98 -7.49 -19.62
CA ASN A 312 -11.06 -8.02 -20.62
C ASN A 312 -9.59 -7.66 -20.38
N GLY A 313 -9.29 -6.75 -19.44
CA GLY A 313 -7.92 -6.31 -19.12
C GLY A 313 -7.23 -5.53 -20.24
N ASP A 314 -8.01 -4.93 -21.14
CA ASP A 314 -7.47 -4.13 -22.25
C ASP A 314 -7.18 -2.68 -21.84
N ASP A 315 -7.70 -2.24 -20.69
CA ASP A 315 -7.52 -0.88 -20.21
C ASP A 315 -6.12 -0.65 -19.64
N ARG A 316 -5.73 0.62 -19.68
CA ARG A 316 -4.42 1.11 -19.28
C ARG A 316 -4.63 2.38 -18.50
N ALA A 317 -3.67 2.69 -17.65
CA ALA A 317 -3.59 3.98 -17.00
C ALA A 317 -3.68 5.11 -18.05
N GLU A 318 -4.59 6.05 -17.80
CA GLU A 318 -4.84 7.23 -18.58
C GLU A 318 -3.96 8.40 -18.11
N PRO A 319 -2.97 8.83 -18.91
CA PRO A 319 -2.05 9.87 -18.48
C PRO A 319 -2.73 11.21 -18.21
N ASN A 320 -2.32 11.90 -17.15
CA ASN A 320 -2.93 13.14 -16.64
C ASN A 320 -4.38 12.98 -16.11
N ARG A 321 -4.81 11.76 -15.83
CA ARG A 321 -6.10 11.48 -15.18
C ARG A 321 -5.85 10.57 -13.99
N ASP A 322 -5.30 9.41 -14.27
CA ASP A 322 -4.95 8.44 -13.23
C ASP A 322 -3.61 8.83 -12.63
N TYR A 323 -3.39 8.43 -11.39
CA TYR A 323 -2.13 8.67 -10.70
C TYR A 323 -1.85 7.64 -9.63
N ALA A 324 -0.61 7.62 -9.16
CA ALA A 324 -0.20 6.76 -8.07
C ALA A 324 0.85 7.42 -7.17
N LEU A 325 0.83 7.01 -5.91
CA LEU A 325 1.97 7.09 -5.01
C LEU A 325 2.66 5.73 -4.96
N PHE A 326 3.99 5.73 -4.88
CA PHE A 326 4.74 4.49 -4.78
C PHE A 326 6.09 4.67 -4.08
N SER A 327 6.61 3.63 -3.43
CA SER A 327 8.03 3.51 -3.05
C SER A 327 8.76 2.62 -4.06
N LEU A 328 10.09 2.59 -3.97
CA LEU A 328 10.93 1.74 -4.80
C LEU A 328 11.86 0.94 -3.91
N SER A 329 12.15 -0.31 -4.26
CA SER A 329 13.15 -1.07 -3.50
C SER A 329 14.48 -0.35 -3.47
N GLU A 330 15.21 -0.53 -2.39
CA GLU A 330 16.51 0.11 -2.15
C GLU A 330 17.55 -0.23 -3.25
N THR A 331 17.31 -1.33 -4.00
CA THR A 331 18.11 -1.75 -5.17
C THR A 331 17.64 -1.26 -6.52
N SER A 332 16.51 -0.54 -6.58
CA SER A 332 15.98 0.03 -7.82
C SER A 332 17.00 0.91 -8.55
N ALA A 333 17.12 0.72 -9.86
CA ALA A 333 18.11 1.41 -10.68
C ALA A 333 17.86 2.93 -10.76
N SER A 334 16.60 3.35 -10.82
CA SER A 334 16.17 4.75 -10.79
C SER A 334 16.53 5.41 -9.47
N LEU A 335 16.35 4.69 -8.36
CA LEU A 335 16.72 5.18 -7.03
C LEU A 335 18.24 5.38 -6.92
N ALA A 336 19.04 4.40 -7.36
CA ALA A 336 20.49 4.53 -7.45
C ALA A 336 20.94 5.68 -8.36
N ALA A 337 20.27 5.88 -9.51
CA ALA A 337 20.55 6.98 -10.42
C ALA A 337 20.26 8.35 -9.78
N LEU A 338 19.17 8.48 -9.03
CA LEU A 338 18.81 9.69 -8.30
C LEU A 338 19.81 9.98 -7.18
N ARG A 339 20.22 8.97 -6.39
CA ARG A 339 21.29 9.13 -5.37
C ARG A 339 22.59 9.63 -5.99
N ALA A 340 22.94 9.14 -7.18
CA ALA A 340 24.14 9.58 -7.90
C ALA A 340 24.10 11.07 -8.30
N THR A 341 22.93 11.70 -8.34
CA THR A 341 22.78 13.15 -8.53
C THR A 341 22.97 13.96 -7.24
N GLY A 342 23.07 13.30 -6.09
CA GLY A 342 23.16 13.90 -4.76
C GLY A 342 21.80 14.15 -4.10
N LEU A 343 20.71 13.62 -4.65
CA LEU A 343 19.40 13.63 -3.98
C LEU A 343 19.40 12.61 -2.83
N PRO A 344 18.88 12.98 -1.64
CA PRO A 344 18.84 12.10 -0.47
C PRO A 344 17.62 11.16 -0.55
N VAL A 345 17.57 10.33 -1.59
CA VAL A 345 16.51 9.32 -1.77
C VAL A 345 16.98 7.95 -1.29
N ASP A 346 16.07 7.17 -0.73
CA ASP A 346 16.22 5.80 -0.24
C ASP A 346 14.93 5.01 -0.45
N GLY A 347 14.88 3.73 -0.06
CA GLY A 347 13.69 2.88 -0.23
C GLY A 347 12.44 3.42 0.48
N SER A 348 12.62 4.22 1.53
CA SER A 348 11.53 4.91 2.23
C SER A 348 11.05 6.21 1.56
N THR A 349 11.59 6.56 0.40
CA THR A 349 11.14 7.73 -0.37
C THR A 349 9.86 7.41 -1.15
N ILE A 350 8.85 8.25 -0.99
CA ILE A 350 7.56 8.13 -1.69
C ILE A 350 7.60 9.02 -2.93
N PHE A 351 7.28 8.45 -4.07
CA PHE A 351 7.20 9.08 -5.37
C PHE A 351 5.75 9.25 -5.82
N PHE A 352 5.54 10.16 -6.76
CA PHE A 352 4.26 10.40 -7.43
C PHE A 352 4.43 10.24 -8.94
N THR A 353 3.44 9.65 -9.61
CA THR A 353 3.32 9.62 -11.07
C THR A 353 1.88 9.88 -11.49
N ASP A 354 1.69 10.56 -12.62
CA ASP A 354 0.40 10.74 -13.31
C ASP A 354 0.37 9.96 -14.65
N PHE A 355 1.21 8.93 -14.74
CA PHE A 355 1.38 8.02 -15.86
C PHE A 355 1.78 8.68 -17.20
N THR A 356 2.28 9.92 -17.18
CA THR A 356 2.76 10.65 -18.37
C THR A 356 4.12 10.21 -18.90
N GLY A 357 4.72 9.19 -18.28
CA GLY A 357 6.09 8.75 -18.51
C GLY A 357 7.12 9.43 -17.61
N ALA A 358 6.67 9.97 -16.49
CA ALA A 358 7.48 10.71 -15.52
C ALA A 358 7.05 10.37 -14.08
N PHE A 359 7.99 10.55 -13.15
CA PHE A 359 7.71 10.56 -11.72
C PHE A 359 8.45 11.70 -11.01
N ALA A 360 8.01 12.05 -9.80
CA ALA A 360 8.62 13.06 -8.95
C ALA A 360 8.69 12.58 -7.50
N VAL A 361 9.60 13.14 -6.70
CA VAL A 361 9.60 12.88 -5.25
C VAL A 361 8.38 13.60 -4.64
N TYR A 362 7.51 12.83 -4.00
CA TYR A 362 6.37 13.33 -3.25
C TYR A 362 6.78 13.59 -1.79
N LEU A 363 7.43 12.62 -1.12
CA LEU A 363 7.95 12.75 0.24
C LEU A 363 9.27 11.99 0.41
N PHE A 364 10.17 12.50 1.23
CA PHE A 364 11.31 11.75 1.74
C PHE A 364 10.92 10.92 2.96
N GLY A 365 11.58 9.78 3.21
CA GLY A 365 11.31 8.94 4.39
C GLY A 365 11.40 9.66 5.73
N GLY A 366 12.33 10.61 5.85
CA GLY A 366 12.43 11.47 7.03
C GLY A 366 11.15 12.28 7.32
N GLN A 367 10.33 12.57 6.31
CA GLN A 367 9.05 13.29 6.47
C GLN A 367 7.95 12.40 7.04
N VAL A 368 8.06 11.08 6.93
CA VAL A 368 7.16 10.10 7.57
C VAL A 368 7.78 9.47 8.83
N GLY A 369 8.93 9.97 9.29
CA GLY A 369 9.54 9.57 10.54
C GLY A 369 10.52 8.39 10.44
N VAL A 370 10.82 7.93 9.23
CA VAL A 370 11.87 6.92 8.98
C VAL A 370 13.24 7.60 9.09
N ALA A 371 14.16 6.97 9.82
CA ALA A 371 15.49 7.52 10.06
C ALA A 371 16.48 7.09 8.98
N ASP A 372 17.09 8.05 8.32
CA ASP A 372 18.39 7.85 7.67
C ASP A 372 19.50 7.73 8.73
N ILE A 373 19.65 6.54 9.31
CA ILE A 373 20.59 6.28 10.42
C ILE A 373 22.06 6.33 9.99
N SER A 374 22.38 6.36 8.70
CA SER A 374 23.64 6.91 8.21
C SER A 374 23.63 7.04 6.70
N PHE A 375 23.99 8.22 6.19
CA PHE A 375 24.41 8.46 4.80
C PHE A 375 25.56 7.55 4.29
N SER A 376 25.98 6.53 5.06
CA SER A 376 26.93 5.50 4.68
C SER A 376 26.32 4.12 4.48
N ASP A 377 25.09 3.89 4.93
CA ASP A 377 24.41 2.59 4.85
C ASP A 377 22.91 2.80 4.58
N THR A 378 22.59 3.31 3.39
CA THR A 378 21.22 3.57 2.94
C THR A 378 20.44 2.27 2.70
N GLN A 379 21.10 1.11 2.81
CA GLN A 379 20.62 -0.17 2.30
C GLN A 379 19.49 -0.85 3.12
N PHE A 380 18.95 -0.17 4.14
CA PHE A 380 18.10 -0.81 5.15
C PHE A 380 16.78 -0.09 5.43
N ASN A 381 16.55 1.08 4.82
CA ASN A 381 15.31 1.80 5.02
C ASN A 381 14.38 1.53 3.85
N ASN A 382 13.30 0.81 4.11
CA ASN A 382 12.28 0.54 3.12
C ASN A 382 10.88 0.72 3.71
N ILE A 383 9.98 1.23 2.87
CA ILE A 383 8.54 1.16 3.09
C ILE A 383 8.07 -0.03 2.29
N ASP A 384 7.65 -1.08 2.99
CA ASP A 384 7.20 -2.35 2.40
C ASP A 384 5.70 -2.36 2.15
N ALA A 385 4.94 -1.53 2.86
CA ALA A 385 3.53 -1.34 2.54
C ALA A 385 3.21 0.15 2.62
N LEU A 386 2.45 0.65 1.65
CA LEU A 386 2.05 2.04 1.57
C LEU A 386 0.54 2.12 1.42
N GLU A 387 -0.07 2.97 2.23
CA GLU A 387 -1.50 3.27 2.16
C GLU A 387 -1.73 4.75 2.52
N ILE A 388 -2.91 5.27 2.21
CA ILE A 388 -3.35 6.57 2.66
C ILE A 388 -4.50 6.46 3.66
N CYS A 389 -4.56 7.43 4.55
CA CYS A 389 -5.78 7.76 5.25
C CYS A 389 -6.13 9.18 4.86
N ALA A 390 -6.95 9.31 3.83
CA ALA A 390 -7.69 10.54 3.67
C ALA A 390 -8.77 10.53 4.75
N GLU A 391 -8.71 11.49 5.67
CA GLU A 391 -9.95 11.95 6.29
C GLU A 391 -10.77 12.45 5.10
N VAL A 392 -11.68 11.61 4.62
CA VAL A 392 -12.86 12.14 3.99
C VAL A 392 -13.47 12.91 5.14
N ASP A 393 -13.24 14.21 5.16
CA ASP A 393 -14.23 15.11 5.74
C ASP A 393 -15.49 14.70 4.98
N GLU A 394 -16.26 13.73 5.52
CA GLU A 394 -17.47 13.15 4.94
C GLU A 394 -18.11 14.27 4.14
N PRO A 395 -18.08 14.21 2.80
CA PRO A 395 -18.05 15.42 2.02
C PRO A 395 -19.36 16.09 2.28
N CYS A 396 -19.35 17.12 3.12
CA CYS A 396 -20.47 18.04 3.26
C CYS A 396 -20.70 18.80 1.94
N ASP A 397 -20.08 18.37 0.83
CA ASP A 397 -20.54 18.64 -0.51
C ASP A 397 -21.98 18.14 -0.62
N PRO A 398 -22.94 19.07 -0.67
CA PRO A 398 -24.35 18.72 -0.72
C PRO A 398 -24.70 17.90 -1.97
N CYS A 399 -23.89 17.91 -3.02
CA CYS A 399 -24.17 17.17 -4.25
C CYS A 399 -23.75 15.72 -4.16
N VAL A 400 -22.58 15.45 -3.60
CA VAL A 400 -22.08 14.08 -3.40
C VAL A 400 -22.98 13.33 -2.42
N LEU A 401 -23.34 13.97 -1.29
CA LEU A 401 -24.24 13.33 -0.32
C LEU A 401 -25.65 13.08 -0.90
N ALA A 402 -26.14 13.97 -1.76
CA ALA A 402 -27.45 13.78 -2.37
C ALA A 402 -27.50 12.61 -3.36
N ASP A 403 -26.38 12.23 -3.98
CA ASP A 403 -26.21 11.12 -4.93
C ASP A 403 -25.95 9.80 -4.18
N VAL A 404 -26.96 9.33 -3.43
CA VAL A 404 -26.82 8.21 -2.48
C VAL A 404 -26.62 6.87 -3.18
N ASN A 405 -26.97 6.74 -4.46
CA ASN A 405 -26.67 5.53 -5.23
C ASN A 405 -25.36 5.62 -6.01
N MET A 406 -24.64 6.74 -5.92
CA MET A 406 -23.35 7.01 -6.56
C MET A 406 -23.38 6.78 -8.08
N ASP A 407 -24.51 7.07 -8.74
CA ASP A 407 -24.63 6.87 -10.19
C ASP A 407 -24.16 8.08 -11.01
N GLY A 408 -23.68 9.12 -10.33
CA GLY A 408 -23.17 10.36 -10.91
C GLY A 408 -24.28 11.35 -11.27
N ALA A 409 -25.53 11.08 -10.92
CA ALA A 409 -26.66 11.95 -11.20
C ALA A 409 -27.67 12.01 -10.05
N ILE A 410 -27.82 13.19 -9.45
CA ILE A 410 -28.84 13.45 -8.42
C ILE A 410 -30.24 13.45 -9.05
N THR A 411 -30.98 12.38 -8.82
CA THR A 411 -32.33 12.13 -9.31
C THR A 411 -33.26 11.66 -8.17
N ALA A 412 -34.49 11.30 -8.50
CA ALA A 412 -35.40 10.68 -7.52
C ALA A 412 -34.96 9.24 -7.14
N ALA A 413 -34.03 8.63 -7.87
CA ALA A 413 -33.46 7.33 -7.52
C ALA A 413 -32.70 7.40 -6.20
N ASP A 414 -31.97 8.49 -5.97
CA ASP A 414 -31.19 8.73 -4.75
C ASP A 414 -32.04 8.80 -3.50
N PHE A 415 -33.24 9.38 -3.61
CA PHE A 415 -34.16 9.38 -2.47
C PHE A 415 -34.56 7.96 -2.07
N THR A 416 -34.71 7.07 -3.05
CA THR A 416 -35.03 5.66 -2.80
C THR A 416 -33.84 4.95 -2.18
N ALA A 417 -32.63 5.23 -2.65
CA ALA A 417 -31.38 4.73 -2.07
C ALA A 417 -31.19 5.22 -0.62
N TRP A 418 -31.44 6.50 -0.35
CA TRP A 418 -31.41 7.08 0.99
C TRP A 418 -32.41 6.41 1.94
N ILE A 419 -33.64 6.13 1.49
CA ILE A 419 -34.62 5.38 2.30
C ILE A 419 -34.10 3.97 2.63
N ALA A 420 -33.44 3.30 1.67
CA ALA A 420 -32.88 1.98 1.89
C ALA A 420 -31.74 2.03 2.92
N ALA A 421 -30.80 2.97 2.76
CA ALA A 421 -29.71 3.23 3.68
C ALA A 421 -30.22 3.57 5.09
N PHE A 422 -31.21 4.46 5.21
CA PHE A 422 -31.84 4.85 6.47
C PHE A 422 -32.45 3.66 7.22
N ASN A 423 -33.19 2.80 6.53
CA ASN A 423 -33.81 1.63 7.15
C ASN A 423 -32.81 0.53 7.55
N ALA A 424 -31.67 0.46 6.86
CA ALA A 424 -30.58 -0.44 7.17
C ALA A 424 -29.55 0.18 8.14
N SER A 425 -29.70 1.46 8.50
CA SER A 425 -28.76 2.22 9.33
C SER A 425 -27.33 2.20 8.76
N LEU A 426 -27.22 2.35 7.43
CA LEU A 426 -25.95 2.39 6.72
C LEU A 426 -25.34 3.81 6.75
N PRO A 427 -24.02 3.99 6.57
CA PRO A 427 -23.37 5.30 6.66
C PRO A 427 -23.92 6.35 5.67
N GLU A 428 -24.35 5.95 4.48
CA GLU A 428 -24.76 6.86 3.38
C GLU A 428 -26.06 7.62 3.69
N CYS A 429 -26.79 7.22 4.74
CA CYS A 429 -27.95 7.98 5.19
C CYS A 429 -27.62 9.15 6.11
N ASP A 430 -26.38 9.30 6.58
CA ASP A 430 -25.90 10.51 7.25
C ASP A 430 -25.66 11.61 6.21
N GLN A 431 -26.53 12.61 6.23
CA GLN A 431 -26.59 13.66 5.20
C GLN A 431 -26.17 15.02 5.75
N ASN A 432 -25.97 15.11 7.06
CA ASN A 432 -25.43 16.29 7.73
C ASN A 432 -24.02 16.06 8.29
N CYS A 433 -23.46 14.87 8.08
CA CYS A 433 -22.14 14.43 8.49
C CYS A 433 -21.92 14.55 10.01
N ASP A 434 -22.95 14.27 10.81
CA ASP A 434 -22.86 14.30 12.27
C ASP A 434 -22.46 12.94 12.89
N GLY A 435 -22.20 11.94 12.04
CA GLY A 435 -21.80 10.59 12.39
C GLY A 435 -22.98 9.71 12.82
N ALA A 436 -24.22 10.17 12.66
CA ALA A 436 -25.41 9.43 13.05
C ALA A 436 -26.53 9.54 12.01
N CYS A 437 -26.98 8.39 11.52
CA CYS A 437 -28.18 8.35 10.69
C CYS A 437 -29.46 8.50 11.55
N THR A 438 -30.03 9.70 11.49
CA THR A 438 -31.19 10.14 12.27
C THR A 438 -32.26 10.77 11.37
N PRO A 439 -33.46 11.05 11.89
CA PRO A 439 -34.44 11.81 11.11
C PRO A 439 -33.98 13.23 10.71
N ALA A 440 -32.90 13.76 11.28
CA ALA A 440 -32.33 15.04 10.86
C ALA A 440 -31.78 14.96 9.42
N ASP A 441 -31.28 13.78 9.03
CA ASP A 441 -30.67 13.53 7.74
C ASP A 441 -31.65 13.59 6.58
N PHE A 442 -32.93 13.31 6.81
CA PHE A 442 -33.96 13.57 5.79
C PHE A 442 -34.01 15.05 5.40
N THR A 443 -33.87 15.93 6.40
CA THR A 443 -33.90 17.38 6.15
C THR A 443 -32.62 17.84 5.47
N ALA A 444 -31.48 17.24 5.85
CA ALA A 444 -30.20 17.50 5.22
C ALA A 444 -30.17 17.00 3.77
N TRP A 445 -30.65 15.78 3.48
CA TRP A 445 -30.80 15.26 2.12
C TRP A 445 -31.63 16.19 1.22
N ILE A 446 -32.75 16.74 1.73
CA ILE A 446 -33.54 17.71 0.96
C ILE A 446 -32.74 18.99 0.69
N ALA A 447 -31.96 19.48 1.66
CA ALA A 447 -31.12 20.66 1.46
C ALA A 447 -30.03 20.39 0.42
N ASN A 448 -29.42 19.21 0.50
CA ASN A 448 -28.41 18.67 -0.38
C ASN A 448 -28.93 18.55 -1.82
N TYR A 449 -30.04 17.83 -2.02
CA TYR A 449 -30.73 17.70 -3.31
C TYR A 449 -31.05 19.06 -3.95
N ASN A 450 -31.64 19.99 -3.19
CA ASN A 450 -32.01 21.31 -3.71
C ASN A 450 -30.82 22.23 -4.01
N ALA A 451 -29.66 22.01 -3.38
CA ALA A 451 -28.45 22.78 -3.69
C ALA A 451 -27.90 22.42 -5.08
N CYS A 452 -28.23 21.24 -5.60
CA CYS A 452 -27.61 20.64 -6.77
C CYS A 452 -28.56 20.48 -7.96
N THR A 453 -29.87 20.55 -7.72
CA THR A 453 -30.88 20.63 -8.80
C THR A 453 -31.30 22.09 -9.04
N PRO A 454 -31.16 22.63 -10.27
CA PRO A 454 -31.45 24.04 -10.60
C PRO A 454 -32.93 24.46 -10.56
#